data_AF-A0A951NLC8-F1
#
_entry.id   AF-A0A951NLC8-F1
#
_cell.length_a   1.000
_cell.length_b   1.000
_cell.length_c   1.000
_cell.angle_alpha   90.00
_cell.angle_beta   90.00
_cell.angle_gamma   90.00
#
_symmetry.space_group_name_H-M   'P 1'
#
loop_
_entity.id
_entity.type
_entity.pdbx_description
1 polymer ?
#
loop_
_entity_poly.entity_id
_entity_poly.type
_entity_poly.pdbx_seq_one_letter_code
_entity_poly.pdbx_strand_id
1 'polypeptide(L)'
;MSLIPGFDYDLFISYSHVDNQSLTEGQKGWIDAFHQALERRLAQWLESDPEVFRDPKLAGNDYFEDVLPARLRKTAILISIVSPRYAKSPWCQKELQVFCDVAEDTGGIRVGDKARIFKVIKMPVELEHHPPQLQGLLGYDFYMRDDKGVALELSPDLGDEARLRFIQRVNDLAHQIRQLIHELLESSAPAGDTIVRRAVPRPGSTVYLAHTTYDLQDARDGIRRELEQRGHTVLPDRELPPGPQFRDAVREQLARASLSIHPVGANYGMVPETEEESIVAIQHELGAEWAAASGSIQLVWAPRDLVPADERQRAFVERLEAETGSFDFLRTSLEELKTTVHDMLDHPQAVKDESGPEDGPPSVYLVCDRADFESVRPLEDHLFETGYEVLLPAREGDEAEVREDHRQNLLTSDAVLVYWGRAGEAWLRAQLRELQKAPGYGRTNPLRASAVYVAPPGSAAKDRFRSHQFTVVRGAEAFQPVALESFVRRLDESKMAG
;
A
#
# COMPACT_ATOMS: atom_id res chain seq x y z
N MET A 1 -7.55 -15.18 -32.99
CA MET A 1 -6.76 -14.08 -33.59
C MET A 1 -6.27 -13.28 -32.41
N SER A 2 -4.95 -13.12 -32.30
CA SER A 2 -4.32 -12.34 -31.24
C SER A 2 -4.90 -10.94 -31.13
N LEU A 3 -4.87 -10.43 -29.91
CA LEU A 3 -5.26 -9.06 -29.58
C LEU A 3 -4.20 -8.07 -30.04
N ILE A 4 -2.92 -8.42 -29.87
CA ILE A 4 -1.80 -7.50 -30.13
C ILE A 4 -1.41 -7.56 -31.60
N PRO A 5 -1.50 -6.44 -32.35
CA PRO A 5 -1.11 -6.40 -33.76
C PRO A 5 0.35 -6.84 -33.97
N GLY A 6 0.59 -7.63 -35.01
CA GLY A 6 1.93 -8.10 -35.39
C GLY A 6 2.38 -9.40 -34.72
N PHE A 7 1.59 -9.95 -33.81
CA PHE A 7 1.81 -11.25 -33.19
C PHE A 7 0.70 -12.24 -33.57
N ASP A 8 0.95 -13.54 -33.56
CA ASP A 8 -0.08 -14.58 -33.73
C ASP A 8 -0.61 -15.08 -32.37
N TYR A 9 0.18 -14.91 -31.31
CA TYR A 9 -0.14 -15.31 -29.94
C TYR A 9 0.09 -14.14 -28.97
N ASP A 10 -0.88 -13.88 -28.10
CA ASP A 10 -0.76 -12.84 -27.09
C ASP A 10 0.16 -13.29 -25.94
N LEU A 11 0.03 -14.55 -25.54
CA LEU A 11 0.80 -15.13 -24.44
C LEU A 11 1.38 -16.49 -24.81
N PHE A 12 2.61 -16.74 -24.36
CA PHE A 12 3.20 -18.07 -24.34
C PHE A 12 3.59 -18.49 -22.93
N ILE A 13 3.11 -19.65 -22.47
CA ILE A 13 3.47 -20.22 -21.17
C ILE A 13 4.59 -21.26 -21.38
N SER A 14 5.80 -20.93 -20.93
CA SER A 14 6.96 -21.82 -20.87
C SER A 14 7.04 -22.50 -19.50
N TYR A 15 7.13 -23.84 -19.49
CA TYR A 15 7.11 -24.64 -18.27
C TYR A 15 7.82 -25.98 -18.48
N SER A 16 8.24 -26.65 -17.40
CA SER A 16 8.71 -28.04 -17.47
C SER A 16 7.52 -29.00 -17.50
N HIS A 17 7.47 -29.93 -18.46
CA HIS A 17 6.35 -30.87 -18.59
C HIS A 17 6.10 -31.73 -17.35
N VAL A 18 7.13 -31.99 -16.54
CA VAL A 18 6.97 -32.73 -15.27
C VAL A 18 6.12 -31.93 -14.28
N ASP A 19 6.14 -30.61 -14.35
CA ASP A 19 5.37 -29.74 -13.45
C ASP A 19 3.88 -29.74 -13.74
N ASN A 20 3.46 -30.28 -14.90
CA ASN A 20 2.06 -30.53 -15.26
C ASN A 20 1.62 -31.98 -15.02
N GLN A 21 2.45 -32.82 -14.39
CA GLN A 21 2.00 -34.17 -14.01
C GLN A 21 1.22 -34.08 -12.70
N SER A 22 -0.02 -34.56 -12.71
CA SER A 22 -0.82 -34.66 -11.49
C SER A 22 -0.30 -35.79 -10.59
N LEU A 23 -0.33 -35.57 -9.28
CA LEU A 23 -0.07 -36.60 -8.27
C LEU A 23 -1.22 -37.61 -8.15
N THR A 24 -2.42 -37.23 -8.61
CA THR A 24 -3.62 -38.07 -8.56
C THR A 24 -4.07 -38.43 -9.97
N GLU A 25 -4.27 -39.72 -10.22
CA GLU A 25 -4.70 -40.23 -11.52
C GLU A 25 -6.08 -39.66 -11.92
N GLY A 26 -6.20 -39.18 -13.15
CA GLY A 26 -7.43 -38.58 -13.68
C GLY A 26 -7.63 -37.09 -13.39
N GLN A 27 -6.76 -36.46 -12.59
CA GLN A 27 -6.76 -35.01 -12.40
C GLN A 27 -5.89 -34.29 -13.43
N LYS A 28 -6.28 -33.05 -13.75
CA LYS A 28 -5.49 -32.14 -14.59
C LYS A 28 -4.24 -31.69 -13.84
N GLY A 29 -3.17 -31.39 -14.56
CA GLY A 29 -1.95 -30.90 -13.93
C GLY A 29 -2.04 -29.44 -13.49
N TRP A 30 -1.08 -29.01 -12.66
CA TRP A 30 -1.04 -27.63 -12.16
C TRP A 30 -1.01 -26.58 -13.29
N ILE A 31 -0.25 -26.85 -14.36
CA ILE A 31 -0.14 -25.93 -15.50
C ILE A 31 -1.46 -25.86 -16.28
N ASP A 32 -2.21 -26.96 -16.35
CA ASP A 32 -3.57 -26.96 -16.93
C ASP A 32 -4.53 -26.07 -16.14
N ALA A 33 -4.46 -26.17 -14.81
CA ALA A 33 -5.30 -25.37 -13.91
C ALA A 33 -4.94 -23.88 -13.98
N PHE A 34 -3.64 -23.56 -13.94
CA PHE A 34 -3.11 -22.21 -14.11
C PHE A 34 -3.51 -21.60 -15.45
N HIS A 35 -3.28 -22.30 -16.55
CA HIS A 35 -3.63 -21.82 -17.88
C HIS A 35 -5.14 -21.51 -17.98
N GLN A 36 -6.02 -22.45 -17.59
CA GLN A 36 -7.46 -22.24 -17.65
C GLN A 36 -7.94 -21.10 -16.75
N ALA A 37 -7.36 -20.95 -15.55
CA ALA A 37 -7.73 -19.88 -14.65
C ALA A 37 -7.31 -18.51 -15.20
N LEU A 38 -6.08 -18.40 -15.72
CA LEU A 38 -5.55 -17.18 -16.29
C LEU A 38 -6.30 -16.77 -17.56
N GLU A 39 -6.49 -17.70 -18.50
CA GLU A 39 -7.22 -17.47 -19.75
C GLU A 39 -8.65 -16.97 -19.47
N ARG A 40 -9.39 -17.63 -18.59
CA ARG A 40 -10.74 -17.20 -18.18
C ARG A 40 -10.73 -15.82 -17.52
N ARG A 41 -9.76 -15.56 -16.65
CA ARG A 41 -9.67 -14.27 -15.94
C ARG A 41 -9.36 -13.13 -16.90
N LEU A 42 -8.45 -13.35 -17.84
CA LEU A 42 -8.12 -12.36 -18.87
C LEU A 42 -9.33 -12.13 -19.79
N ALA A 43 -10.01 -13.19 -20.25
CA ALA A 43 -11.23 -13.09 -21.05
C ALA A 43 -12.37 -12.31 -20.33
N GLN A 44 -12.45 -12.39 -19.00
CA GLN A 44 -13.42 -11.60 -18.22
C GLN A 44 -13.09 -10.10 -18.17
N TRP A 45 -11.82 -9.73 -18.34
CA TRP A 45 -11.33 -8.35 -18.14
C TRP A 45 -10.94 -7.65 -19.44
N LEU A 46 -10.70 -8.41 -20.50
CA LEU A 46 -10.46 -7.93 -21.85
C LEU A 46 -11.78 -8.01 -22.64
N GLU A 47 -11.98 -7.11 -23.60
CA GLU A 47 -13.19 -7.09 -24.44
C GLU A 47 -13.23 -8.24 -25.47
N SER A 48 -12.22 -9.11 -25.45
CA SER A 48 -11.98 -10.19 -26.40
C SER A 48 -11.05 -11.24 -25.79
N ASP A 49 -11.21 -12.50 -26.21
CA ASP A 49 -10.43 -13.63 -25.68
C ASP A 49 -8.96 -13.55 -26.14
N PRO A 50 -7.98 -13.54 -25.22
CA PRO A 50 -6.56 -13.57 -25.61
C PRO A 50 -6.17 -14.95 -26.16
N GLU A 51 -5.30 -14.95 -27.17
CA GLU A 51 -4.76 -16.19 -27.72
C GLU A 51 -3.58 -16.67 -26.85
N VAL A 52 -3.88 -17.53 -25.87
CA VAL A 52 -2.88 -18.11 -24.97
C VAL A 52 -2.38 -19.45 -25.50
N PHE A 53 -1.09 -19.51 -25.79
CA PHE A 53 -0.43 -20.74 -26.20
C PHE A 53 0.47 -21.27 -25.09
N ARG A 54 0.62 -22.59 -25.04
CA ARG A 54 1.57 -23.29 -24.18
C ARG A 54 2.05 -24.50 -24.94
N ASP A 55 3.24 -24.99 -24.64
CA ASP A 55 3.77 -26.16 -25.35
C ASP A 55 2.85 -27.39 -25.15
N PRO A 56 2.24 -27.92 -26.23
CA PRO A 56 1.61 -29.22 -26.22
C PRO A 56 2.68 -30.26 -26.56
N LYS A 57 2.93 -31.21 -25.63
CA LYS A 57 3.77 -32.41 -25.83
C LYS A 57 3.90 -32.75 -27.31
N LEU A 58 5.01 -32.35 -27.92
CA LEU A 58 5.21 -32.55 -29.35
C LEU A 58 5.20 -34.05 -29.64
N ALA A 59 4.44 -34.44 -30.66
CA ALA A 59 4.49 -35.80 -31.17
C ALA A 59 5.90 -36.04 -31.74
N GLY A 60 6.44 -37.23 -31.55
CA GLY A 60 7.87 -37.54 -31.75
C GLY A 60 8.43 -37.44 -33.18
N ASN A 61 7.79 -36.71 -34.10
CA ASN A 61 8.20 -36.55 -35.49
C ASN A 61 8.31 -35.09 -35.97
N ASP A 62 8.10 -34.09 -35.11
CA ASP A 62 8.25 -32.68 -35.48
C ASP A 62 9.73 -32.24 -35.37
N TYR A 63 10.28 -31.67 -36.45
CA TYR A 63 11.62 -31.05 -36.46
C TYR A 63 11.59 -29.75 -35.63
N PHE A 64 12.01 -29.90 -34.38
CA PHE A 64 11.86 -28.99 -33.25
C PHE A 64 12.63 -27.66 -33.35
N GLU A 65 13.76 -27.63 -34.06
CA GLU A 65 14.67 -26.46 -34.02
C GLU A 65 14.19 -25.27 -34.86
N ASP A 66 13.32 -25.48 -35.85
CA ASP A 66 12.89 -24.43 -36.78
C ASP A 66 11.51 -23.82 -36.41
N VAL A 67 10.63 -24.61 -35.77
CA VAL A 67 9.24 -24.18 -35.51
C VAL A 67 9.14 -23.28 -34.28
N LEU A 68 9.96 -23.52 -33.26
CA LEU A 68 9.87 -22.82 -31.98
C LEU A 68 10.33 -21.35 -32.06
N PRO A 69 11.47 -21.01 -32.70
CA PRO A 69 11.85 -19.59 -32.88
C PRO A 69 10.83 -18.82 -33.72
N ALA A 70 10.28 -19.45 -34.76
CA ALA A 70 9.26 -18.83 -35.59
C ALA A 70 7.97 -18.53 -34.82
N ARG A 71 7.57 -19.41 -33.89
CA ARG A 71 6.41 -19.18 -33.00
C ARG A 71 6.70 -18.12 -31.95
N LEU A 72 7.85 -18.20 -31.27
CA LEU A 72 8.25 -17.23 -30.24
C LEU A 72 8.39 -15.82 -30.82
N ARG A 73 8.85 -15.68 -32.07
CA ARG A 73 8.88 -14.39 -32.78
C ARG A 73 7.49 -13.79 -32.98
N LYS A 74 6.46 -14.64 -33.00
CA LYS A 74 5.06 -14.23 -33.14
C LYS A 74 4.30 -14.26 -31.80
N THR A 75 5.02 -14.30 -30.68
CA THR A 75 4.46 -14.20 -29.34
C THR A 75 4.71 -12.80 -28.78
N ALA A 76 3.67 -12.16 -28.25
CA ALA A 76 3.82 -10.85 -27.63
C ALA A 76 4.42 -10.91 -26.22
N ILE A 77 3.91 -11.78 -25.34
CA ILE A 77 4.29 -11.88 -23.92
C ILE A 77 4.69 -13.32 -23.56
N LEU A 78 5.79 -13.47 -22.81
CA LEU A 78 6.25 -14.75 -22.27
C LEU A 78 5.88 -14.88 -20.78
N ILE A 79 5.36 -16.02 -20.36
CA ILE A 79 5.19 -16.42 -18.96
C ILE A 79 6.12 -17.60 -18.69
N SER A 80 7.11 -17.43 -17.82
CA SER A 80 8.03 -18.47 -17.39
C SER A 80 7.60 -19.05 -16.05
N ILE A 81 7.15 -20.31 -16.03
CA ILE A 81 6.80 -21.03 -14.79
C ILE A 81 8.07 -21.63 -14.17
N VAL A 82 8.66 -20.90 -13.23
CA VAL A 82 9.88 -21.28 -12.53
C VAL A 82 9.59 -22.33 -11.45
N SER A 83 10.36 -23.40 -11.49
CA SER A 83 10.38 -24.51 -10.56
C SER A 83 11.79 -25.11 -10.52
N PRO A 84 12.13 -25.98 -9.55
CA PRO A 84 13.41 -26.69 -9.56
C PRO A 84 13.66 -27.50 -10.85
N ARG A 85 12.60 -27.96 -11.53
CA ARG A 85 12.70 -28.68 -12.82
C ARG A 85 12.86 -27.71 -13.99
N TYR A 86 12.18 -26.58 -13.99
CA TYR A 86 12.34 -25.53 -14.98
C TYR A 86 13.78 -25.01 -15.01
N ALA A 87 14.33 -24.67 -13.84
CA ALA A 87 15.68 -24.16 -13.67
C ALA A 87 16.76 -25.10 -14.26
N LYS A 88 16.52 -26.41 -14.21
CA LYS A 88 17.43 -27.45 -14.71
C LYS A 88 17.14 -27.90 -16.14
N SER A 89 16.09 -27.37 -16.78
CA SER A 89 15.66 -27.78 -18.12
C SER A 89 16.43 -26.97 -19.18
N PRO A 90 17.33 -27.60 -19.97
CA PRO A 90 18.06 -26.89 -21.03
C PRO A 90 17.10 -26.33 -22.08
N TRP A 91 15.96 -26.99 -22.26
CA TRP A 91 14.96 -26.57 -23.22
C TRP A 91 14.22 -25.30 -22.77
N CYS A 92 13.79 -25.23 -21.51
CA CYS A 92 13.16 -24.01 -20.97
C CYS A 92 14.12 -22.82 -21.02
N GLN A 93 15.42 -23.05 -20.75
CA GLN A 93 16.44 -22.02 -20.90
C GLN A 93 16.62 -21.58 -22.35
N LYS A 94 16.61 -22.52 -23.31
CA LYS A 94 16.69 -22.22 -24.75
C LYS A 94 15.47 -21.41 -25.22
N GLU A 95 14.26 -21.75 -24.79
CA GLU A 95 13.04 -20.99 -25.11
C GLU A 95 13.11 -19.54 -24.63
N LEU A 96 13.49 -19.36 -23.38
CA LEU A 96 13.64 -18.04 -22.79
C LEU A 96 14.70 -17.22 -23.52
N GLN A 97 15.85 -17.81 -23.85
CA GLN A 97 16.90 -17.13 -24.62
C GLN A 97 16.41 -16.75 -26.01
N VAL A 98 15.78 -17.69 -26.72
CA VAL A 98 15.23 -17.43 -28.07
C VAL A 98 14.19 -16.31 -28.02
N PHE A 99 13.30 -16.29 -27.02
CA PHE A 99 12.35 -15.19 -26.86
C PHE A 99 13.06 -13.85 -26.64
N CYS A 100 14.10 -13.81 -25.80
CA CYS A 100 14.91 -12.60 -25.62
C CYS A 100 15.55 -12.13 -26.92
N ASP A 101 16.13 -13.03 -27.70
CA ASP A 101 16.80 -12.71 -28.96
C ASP A 101 15.81 -12.18 -30.00
N VAL A 102 14.65 -12.82 -30.17
CA VAL A 102 13.64 -12.40 -31.18
C VAL A 102 12.81 -11.20 -30.72
N ALA A 103 12.76 -10.92 -29.41
CA ALA A 103 12.07 -9.75 -28.89
C ALA A 103 12.77 -8.46 -29.30
N GLU A 104 14.09 -8.45 -29.49
CA GLU A 104 14.83 -7.29 -30.03
C GLU A 104 14.26 -6.83 -31.38
N ASP A 105 13.86 -7.76 -32.23
CA ASP A 105 13.26 -7.49 -33.55
C ASP A 105 11.77 -7.07 -33.48
N THR A 106 11.10 -7.28 -32.35
CA THR A 106 9.63 -7.14 -32.21
C THR A 106 9.23 -6.15 -31.13
N GLY A 107 10.07 -5.14 -30.86
CA GLY A 107 9.79 -4.06 -29.90
C GLY A 107 10.58 -4.12 -28.60
N GLY A 108 11.59 -4.98 -28.50
CA GLY A 108 12.45 -5.16 -27.32
C GLY A 108 11.78 -5.98 -26.21
N ILE A 109 12.56 -6.35 -25.18
CA ILE A 109 12.05 -7.04 -23.98
C ILE A 109 11.38 -6.09 -22.98
N ARG A 110 11.67 -4.79 -23.06
CA ARG A 110 11.12 -3.77 -22.16
C ARG A 110 10.19 -2.84 -22.92
N VAL A 111 9.02 -2.60 -22.35
CA VAL A 111 8.02 -1.63 -22.81
C VAL A 111 7.83 -0.66 -21.67
N GLY A 112 8.29 0.58 -21.83
CA GLY A 112 8.41 1.52 -20.71
C GLY A 112 9.34 0.96 -19.62
N ASP A 113 8.83 0.86 -18.39
CA ASP A 113 9.51 0.28 -17.22
C ASP A 113 9.23 -1.23 -17.05
N LYS A 114 8.27 -1.80 -17.79
CA LYS A 114 7.82 -3.20 -17.65
C LYS A 114 8.54 -4.15 -18.61
N ALA A 115 8.62 -5.42 -18.24
CA ALA A 115 9.15 -6.49 -19.07
C ALA A 115 8.03 -7.26 -19.78
N ARG A 116 8.28 -7.72 -21.02
CA ARG A 116 7.42 -8.67 -21.75
C ARG A 116 7.55 -10.12 -21.27
N ILE A 117 8.19 -10.31 -20.12
CA ILE A 117 8.39 -11.61 -19.47
C ILE A 117 7.81 -11.54 -18.06
N PHE A 118 6.91 -12.47 -17.75
CA PHE A 118 6.36 -12.68 -16.41
C PHE A 118 7.01 -13.91 -15.76
N LYS A 119 7.70 -13.70 -14.64
CA LYS A 119 8.30 -14.77 -13.84
C LYS A 119 7.27 -15.31 -12.85
N VAL A 120 6.78 -16.52 -13.04
CA VAL A 120 5.81 -17.16 -12.13
C VAL A 120 6.52 -18.27 -11.37
N ILE A 121 6.66 -18.14 -10.05
CA ILE A 121 7.40 -19.10 -9.23
C ILE A 121 6.41 -20.11 -8.68
N LYS A 122 6.32 -21.28 -9.33
CA LYS A 122 5.46 -22.38 -8.88
C LYS A 122 5.96 -22.99 -7.57
N MET A 123 7.28 -23.13 -7.45
CA MET A 123 7.96 -23.65 -6.26
C MET A 123 9.28 -22.89 -6.09
N PRO A 124 9.73 -22.62 -4.86
CA PRO A 124 10.91 -21.80 -4.63
C PRO A 124 12.16 -22.44 -5.22
N VAL A 125 12.99 -21.59 -5.81
CA VAL A 125 14.30 -21.92 -6.38
C VAL A 125 15.24 -20.81 -5.92
N GLU A 126 16.44 -21.16 -5.44
CA GLU A 126 17.45 -20.15 -5.09
C GLU A 126 17.78 -19.27 -6.31
N LEU A 127 17.93 -17.97 -6.10
CA LEU A 127 18.08 -16.97 -7.17
C LEU A 127 19.21 -17.31 -8.16
N GLU A 128 20.32 -17.86 -7.67
CA GLU A 128 21.49 -18.28 -8.46
C GLU A 128 21.15 -19.36 -9.50
N HIS A 129 20.13 -20.17 -9.22
CA HIS A 129 19.65 -21.21 -10.13
C HIS A 129 18.56 -20.71 -11.08
N HIS A 130 18.08 -19.46 -10.95
CA HIS A 130 17.17 -18.88 -11.93
C HIS A 130 17.95 -18.61 -13.22
N PRO A 131 17.30 -18.74 -14.40
CA PRO A 131 17.89 -18.27 -15.64
C PRO A 131 18.31 -16.80 -15.53
N PRO A 132 19.49 -16.40 -16.06
CA PRO A 132 20.03 -15.04 -15.89
C PRO A 132 19.06 -13.92 -16.29
N GLN A 133 18.24 -14.16 -17.32
CA GLN A 133 17.26 -13.22 -17.85
C GLN A 133 16.08 -12.98 -16.89
N LEU A 134 15.84 -13.91 -15.95
CA LEU A 134 14.77 -13.83 -14.95
C LEU A 134 15.24 -13.30 -13.59
N GLN A 135 16.55 -13.31 -13.31
CA GLN A 135 17.10 -12.92 -12.01
C GLN A 135 16.80 -11.46 -11.65
N GLY A 136 16.77 -10.57 -12.64
CA GLY A 136 16.43 -9.16 -12.44
C GLY A 136 14.93 -8.85 -12.41
N LEU A 137 14.06 -9.84 -12.66
CA LEU A 137 12.61 -9.64 -12.67
C LEU A 137 12.00 -10.00 -11.33
N LEU A 138 11.01 -9.22 -10.87
CA LEU A 138 10.16 -9.65 -9.78
C LEU A 138 9.30 -10.84 -10.20
N GLY A 139 9.10 -11.77 -9.26
CA GLY A 139 8.30 -12.97 -9.47
C GLY A 139 6.89 -12.86 -8.91
N TYR A 140 6.00 -13.70 -9.41
CA TYR A 140 4.70 -13.98 -8.83
C TYR A 140 4.79 -15.34 -8.14
N ASP A 141 4.77 -15.34 -6.80
CA ASP A 141 4.87 -16.56 -6.02
C ASP A 141 3.54 -17.31 -6.01
N PHE A 142 3.57 -18.53 -6.53
CA PHE A 142 2.46 -19.49 -6.52
C PHE A 142 2.75 -20.64 -5.55
N TYR A 143 3.40 -20.33 -4.44
CA TYR A 143 3.60 -21.23 -3.31
C TYR A 143 3.40 -20.47 -2.00
N MET A 144 3.15 -21.21 -0.94
CA MET A 144 3.17 -20.71 0.44
C MET A 144 4.14 -21.56 1.26
N ARG A 145 4.55 -21.06 2.42
CA ARG A 145 5.28 -21.88 3.39
C ARG A 145 4.35 -22.19 4.54
N ASP A 146 4.32 -23.44 4.97
CA ASP A 146 3.62 -23.81 6.20
C ASP A 146 4.36 -23.30 7.45
N ASP A 147 3.78 -23.52 8.63
CA ASP A 147 4.37 -23.13 9.92
C ASP A 147 5.77 -23.73 10.17
N LYS A 148 6.16 -24.77 9.41
CA LYS A 148 7.47 -25.43 9.47
C LYS A 148 8.43 -24.92 8.40
N GLY A 149 8.03 -23.92 7.61
CA GLY A 149 8.82 -23.34 6.53
C GLY A 149 8.83 -24.19 5.25
N VAL A 150 8.06 -25.27 5.18
CA VAL A 150 7.99 -26.16 4.01
C VAL A 150 7.17 -25.48 2.93
N ALA A 151 7.77 -25.36 1.75
CA ALA A 151 7.08 -24.78 0.60
C ALA A 151 6.01 -25.75 0.06
N LEU A 152 4.81 -25.23 -0.12
CA LEU A 152 3.63 -25.89 -0.66
C LEU A 152 3.15 -25.10 -1.87
N GLU A 153 2.99 -25.75 -3.01
CA GLU A 153 2.43 -25.11 -4.20
C GLU A 153 0.98 -24.67 -3.95
N LEU A 154 0.62 -23.48 -4.43
CA LEU A 154 -0.76 -23.03 -4.44
C LEU A 154 -1.45 -23.76 -5.59
N SER A 155 -2.36 -24.68 -5.24
CA SER A 155 -3.16 -25.42 -6.22
C SER A 155 -4.63 -25.28 -5.87
N PRO A 156 -5.53 -25.15 -6.87
CA PRO A 156 -6.98 -25.16 -6.61
C PRO A 156 -7.47 -26.48 -5.99
N ASP A 157 -6.67 -27.54 -6.06
CA ASP A 157 -7.00 -28.85 -5.51
C ASP A 157 -6.49 -29.06 -4.06
N LEU A 158 -5.70 -28.12 -3.52
CA LEU A 158 -5.06 -28.21 -2.19
C LEU A 158 -5.85 -27.50 -1.08
N GLY A 159 -7.15 -27.79 -0.98
CA GLY A 159 -8.02 -27.21 0.07
C GLY A 159 -8.43 -25.76 -0.18
N ASP A 160 -9.34 -25.25 0.65
CA ASP A 160 -10.02 -23.96 0.39
C ASP A 160 -9.07 -22.75 0.50
N GLU A 161 -8.12 -22.76 1.43
CA GLU A 161 -7.17 -21.66 1.62
C GLU A 161 -6.20 -21.55 0.43
N ALA A 162 -5.55 -22.65 0.04
CA ALA A 162 -4.63 -22.65 -1.10
C ALA A 162 -5.37 -22.29 -2.40
N ARG A 163 -6.63 -22.73 -2.54
CA ARG A 163 -7.49 -22.35 -3.66
C ARG A 163 -7.79 -20.85 -3.69
N LEU A 164 -8.13 -20.24 -2.55
CA LEU A 164 -8.39 -18.80 -2.48
C LEU A 164 -7.15 -17.99 -2.85
N ARG A 165 -6.00 -18.36 -2.27
CA ARG A 165 -4.71 -17.72 -2.58
C ARG A 165 -4.31 -17.92 -4.03
N PHE A 166 -4.48 -19.11 -4.58
CA PHE A 166 -4.25 -19.38 -6.01
C PHE A 166 -5.07 -18.44 -6.91
N ILE A 167 -6.37 -18.29 -6.61
CA ILE A 167 -7.25 -17.39 -7.37
C ILE A 167 -6.78 -15.94 -7.24
N GLN A 168 -6.39 -15.50 -6.04
CA GLN A 168 -5.83 -14.16 -5.85
C GLN A 168 -4.59 -13.96 -6.72
N ARG A 169 -3.62 -14.88 -6.69
CA ARG A 169 -2.39 -14.79 -7.50
C ARG A 169 -2.64 -14.79 -9.00
N VAL A 170 -3.63 -15.55 -9.47
CA VAL A 170 -4.07 -15.49 -10.88
C VAL A 170 -4.65 -14.11 -11.21
N ASN A 171 -5.46 -13.51 -10.33
CA ASN A 171 -6.01 -12.18 -10.55
C ASN A 171 -4.91 -11.11 -10.64
N ASP A 172 -3.91 -11.22 -9.78
CA ASP A 172 -2.77 -10.31 -9.71
C ASP A 172 -1.99 -10.35 -11.02
N LEU A 173 -1.63 -11.56 -11.46
CA LEU A 173 -0.92 -11.78 -12.70
C LEU A 173 -1.75 -11.32 -13.92
N ALA A 174 -3.03 -11.66 -13.96
CA ALA A 174 -3.94 -11.25 -15.04
C ALA A 174 -4.05 -9.73 -15.15
N HIS A 175 -4.02 -9.01 -14.02
CA HIS A 175 -4.10 -7.56 -13.99
C HIS A 175 -2.87 -6.94 -14.67
N GLN A 176 -1.69 -7.45 -14.33
CA GLN A 176 -0.42 -6.95 -14.83
C GLN A 176 -0.23 -7.27 -16.32
N ILE A 177 -0.62 -8.46 -16.74
CA ILE A 177 -0.68 -8.83 -18.16
C ILE A 177 -1.62 -7.90 -18.91
N ARG A 178 -2.82 -7.63 -18.39
CA ARG A 178 -3.78 -6.72 -19.03
C ARG A 178 -3.21 -5.31 -19.21
N GLN A 179 -2.54 -4.76 -18.18
CA GLN A 179 -1.89 -3.46 -18.30
C GLN A 179 -0.85 -3.46 -19.42
N LEU A 180 0.01 -4.49 -19.48
CA LEU A 180 1.00 -4.61 -20.55
C LEU A 180 0.38 -4.78 -21.94
N ILE A 181 -0.70 -5.56 -22.08
CA ILE A 181 -1.45 -5.67 -23.33
C ILE A 181 -1.94 -4.29 -23.79
N HIS A 182 -2.53 -3.49 -22.88
CA HIS A 182 -2.97 -2.14 -23.22
C HIS A 182 -1.81 -1.23 -23.66
N GLU A 183 -0.67 -1.27 -22.97
CA GLU A 183 0.53 -0.50 -23.34
C GLU A 183 1.06 -0.90 -24.72
N LEU A 184 1.07 -2.20 -25.04
CA LEU A 184 1.45 -2.71 -26.35
C LEU A 184 0.46 -2.28 -27.45
N LEU A 185 -0.84 -2.28 -27.17
CA LEU A 185 -1.87 -1.81 -28.10
C LEU A 185 -1.74 -0.31 -28.40
N GLU A 186 -1.50 0.51 -27.37
CA GLU A 186 -1.27 1.95 -27.54
C GLU A 186 0.00 2.23 -28.37
N SER A 187 1.06 1.45 -28.15
CA SER A 187 2.33 1.59 -28.88
C SER A 187 2.25 1.16 -30.34
N SER A 188 1.26 0.33 -30.69
CA SER A 188 1.08 -0.24 -32.03
C SER A 188 0.13 0.56 -32.93
N ALA A 189 -0.57 1.57 -32.39
CA ALA A 189 -1.51 2.37 -33.15
C ALA A 189 -0.79 3.32 -34.13
N PRO A 190 -1.20 3.42 -35.41
CA PRO A 190 -0.72 4.46 -36.30
C PRO A 190 -1.09 5.83 -35.71
N ALA A 191 -0.19 6.81 -35.82
CA ALA A 191 -0.50 8.20 -35.50
C ALA A 191 -1.61 8.72 -36.43
N GLY A 192 -2.88 8.53 -36.05
CA GLY A 192 -4.04 8.85 -36.86
C GLY A 192 -5.30 8.94 -36.02
N ASP A 193 -5.73 10.18 -35.77
CA ASP A 193 -7.06 10.64 -35.35
C ASP A 193 -7.96 9.65 -34.59
N THR A 194 -7.78 9.58 -33.27
CA THR A 194 -8.94 9.53 -32.37
C THR A 194 -8.61 10.32 -31.12
N ILE A 195 -9.02 11.59 -31.08
CA ILE A 195 -9.07 12.38 -29.86
C ILE A 195 -10.24 11.85 -29.03
N VAL A 196 -10.07 10.69 -28.39
CA VAL A 196 -10.69 10.52 -27.08
C VAL A 196 -9.84 11.39 -26.18
N ARG A 197 -10.46 12.42 -25.57
CA ARG A 197 -9.82 13.28 -24.57
C ARG A 197 -9.30 12.39 -23.44
N ARG A 198 -8.05 11.93 -23.57
CA ARG A 198 -7.24 11.36 -22.51
C ARG A 198 -7.09 12.50 -21.51
N ALA A 199 -7.74 12.37 -20.35
CA ALA A 199 -7.31 13.11 -19.19
C ALA A 199 -5.81 12.82 -19.05
N VAL A 200 -4.99 13.85 -19.13
CA VAL A 200 -3.54 13.74 -18.93
C VAL A 200 -3.35 12.97 -17.62
N PRO A 201 -2.71 11.78 -17.60
CA PRO A 201 -2.41 11.12 -16.35
C PRO A 201 -1.57 12.10 -15.54
N ARG A 202 -2.03 12.47 -14.35
CA ARG A 202 -1.13 13.11 -13.38
C ARG A 202 0.04 12.13 -13.19
N PRO A 203 1.30 12.58 -13.21
CA PRO A 203 2.41 11.68 -12.95
C PRO A 203 2.18 11.03 -11.59
N GLY A 204 1.94 9.72 -11.56
CA GLY A 204 1.76 8.99 -10.30
C GLY A 204 3.05 9.05 -9.49
N SER A 205 2.93 9.20 -8.18
CA SER A 205 4.06 9.14 -7.26
C SER A 205 4.77 7.79 -7.31
N THR A 206 6.07 7.78 -7.01
CA THR A 206 6.87 6.55 -6.90
C THR A 206 6.90 6.10 -5.44
N VAL A 207 6.43 4.89 -5.14
CA VAL A 207 6.31 4.37 -3.77
C VAL A 207 7.26 3.20 -3.59
N TYR A 208 8.15 3.26 -2.61
CA TYR A 208 8.91 2.09 -2.18
C TYR A 208 8.04 1.25 -1.24
N LEU A 209 7.84 -0.03 -1.57
CA LEU A 209 7.10 -0.99 -0.75
C LEU A 209 8.05 -2.13 -0.34
N ALA A 210 8.53 -2.03 0.90
CA ALA A 210 9.52 -2.92 1.47
C ALA A 210 9.09 -4.40 1.38
N HIS A 211 10.07 -5.30 1.22
CA HIS A 211 9.82 -6.73 1.37
C HIS A 211 9.42 -7.04 2.81
N THR A 212 8.50 -7.99 2.97
CA THR A 212 7.96 -8.43 4.25
C THR A 212 8.12 -9.94 4.41
N THR A 213 7.77 -10.45 5.59
CA THR A 213 7.69 -11.88 5.87
C THR A 213 6.44 -12.53 5.26
N TYR A 214 6.46 -13.85 5.13
CA TYR A 214 5.44 -14.64 4.42
C TYR A 214 4.01 -14.39 4.91
N ASP A 215 3.84 -14.08 6.21
CA ASP A 215 2.55 -13.83 6.84
C ASP A 215 1.87 -12.54 6.34
N LEU A 216 2.63 -11.56 5.86
CA LEU A 216 2.09 -10.32 5.28
C LEU A 216 2.28 -10.21 3.77
N GLN A 217 2.75 -11.27 3.11
CA GLN A 217 3.02 -11.23 1.66
C GLN A 217 1.74 -10.93 0.86
N ASP A 218 0.61 -11.54 1.21
CA ASP A 218 -0.68 -11.28 0.54
C ASP A 218 -1.17 -9.84 0.78
N ALA A 219 -0.96 -9.28 1.98
CA ALA A 219 -1.30 -7.91 2.30
C ALA A 219 -0.46 -6.92 1.49
N ARG A 220 0.87 -7.15 1.44
CA ARG A 220 1.81 -6.36 0.64
C ARG A 220 1.44 -6.39 -0.84
N ASP A 221 1.15 -7.55 -1.39
CA ASP A 221 0.80 -7.67 -2.80
C ASP A 221 -0.57 -7.04 -3.09
N GLY A 222 -1.48 -7.02 -2.12
CA GLY A 222 -2.70 -6.22 -2.15
C GLY A 222 -2.43 -4.71 -2.27
N ILE A 223 -1.53 -4.18 -1.44
CA ILE A 223 -1.12 -2.75 -1.47
C ILE A 223 -0.49 -2.41 -2.82
N ARG A 224 0.46 -3.24 -3.28
CA ARG A 224 1.12 -3.06 -4.58
C ARG A 224 0.10 -2.93 -5.72
N ARG A 225 -0.83 -3.89 -5.82
CA ARG A 225 -1.85 -3.89 -6.87
C ARG A 225 -2.67 -2.62 -6.88
N GLU A 226 -3.06 -2.16 -5.70
CA GLU A 226 -3.93 -1.00 -5.57
C GLU A 226 -3.19 0.29 -5.98
N LEU A 227 -1.92 0.42 -5.59
CA LEU A 227 -1.06 1.53 -6.00
C LEU A 227 -0.85 1.53 -7.52
N GLU A 228 -0.53 0.38 -8.11
CA GLU A 228 -0.32 0.23 -9.55
C GLU A 228 -1.62 0.45 -10.35
N GLN A 229 -2.79 0.04 -9.81
CA GLN A 229 -4.11 0.30 -10.40
C GLN A 229 -4.44 1.79 -10.47
N ARG A 230 -3.95 2.58 -9.51
CA ARG A 230 -4.13 4.03 -9.47
C ARG A 230 -3.06 4.80 -10.26
N GLY A 231 -2.11 4.09 -10.88
CA GLY A 231 -1.09 4.67 -11.74
C GLY A 231 0.18 5.11 -11.01
N HIS A 232 0.39 4.67 -9.76
CA HIS A 232 1.65 4.86 -9.05
C HIS A 232 2.69 3.82 -9.44
N THR A 233 3.97 4.19 -9.44
CA THR A 233 5.08 3.26 -9.66
C THR A 233 5.51 2.65 -8.33
N VAL A 234 5.52 1.31 -8.22
CA VAL A 234 5.86 0.62 -6.95
C VAL A 234 7.24 -0.04 -7.03
N LEU A 235 8.15 0.45 -6.19
CA LEU A 235 9.49 -0.10 -5.98
C LEU A 235 9.50 -1.10 -4.79
N PRO A 236 10.52 -1.96 -4.65
CA PRO A 236 11.51 -2.25 -5.68
C PRO A 236 10.83 -2.80 -6.93
N ASP A 237 11.39 -2.49 -8.10
CA ASP A 237 10.93 -2.92 -9.43
C ASP A 237 11.68 -4.16 -9.96
N ARG A 238 12.66 -4.62 -9.18
CA ARG A 238 13.50 -5.80 -9.41
C ARG A 238 13.72 -6.54 -8.10
N GLU A 239 14.10 -7.81 -8.18
CA GLU A 239 14.44 -8.58 -6.99
C GLU A 239 15.72 -8.00 -6.34
N LEU A 240 15.72 -7.88 -5.01
CA LEU A 240 16.87 -7.35 -4.28
C LEU A 240 17.92 -8.45 -4.14
N PRO A 241 19.20 -8.17 -4.44
CA PRO A 241 20.25 -9.17 -4.34
C PRO A 241 20.44 -9.61 -2.88
N PRO A 242 20.61 -10.91 -2.60
CA PRO A 242 20.98 -11.38 -1.27
C PRO A 242 22.43 -10.99 -0.92
N GLY A 243 22.74 -10.95 0.37
CA GLY A 243 24.11 -10.75 0.86
C GLY A 243 24.58 -9.28 0.87
N PRO A 244 25.88 -9.01 0.68
CA PRO A 244 26.48 -7.70 1.01
C PRO A 244 26.02 -6.55 0.10
N GLN A 245 25.49 -6.83 -1.09
CA GLN A 245 24.95 -5.79 -1.98
C GLN A 245 23.51 -5.38 -1.64
N PHE A 246 22.85 -6.05 -0.69
CA PHE A 246 21.45 -5.81 -0.35
C PHE A 246 21.20 -4.35 0.06
N ARG A 247 22.03 -3.80 0.96
CA ARG A 247 21.87 -2.41 1.43
C ARG A 247 21.98 -1.40 0.29
N ASP A 248 22.96 -1.54 -0.58
CA ASP A 248 23.17 -0.62 -1.69
C ASP A 248 22.02 -0.68 -2.71
N ALA A 249 21.51 -1.87 -2.98
CA ALA A 249 20.34 -2.05 -3.85
C ALA A 249 19.07 -1.42 -3.25
N VAL A 250 18.86 -1.52 -1.93
CA VAL A 250 17.74 -0.85 -1.23
C VAL A 250 17.88 0.67 -1.33
N ARG A 251 19.09 1.22 -1.08
CA ARG A 251 19.33 2.67 -1.20
C ARG A 251 19.08 3.20 -2.62
N GLU A 252 19.49 2.47 -3.65
CA GLU A 252 19.22 2.82 -5.05
C GLU A 252 17.70 2.91 -5.33
N GLN A 253 16.92 1.98 -4.78
CA GLN A 253 15.47 1.94 -4.95
C GLN A 253 14.79 3.06 -4.16
N LEU A 254 15.17 3.28 -2.89
CA LEU A 254 14.65 4.37 -2.05
C LEU A 254 14.92 5.75 -2.66
N ALA A 255 16.10 5.97 -3.27
CA ALA A 255 16.46 7.24 -3.89
C ALA A 255 15.52 7.69 -5.02
N ARG A 256 14.76 6.76 -5.61
CA ARG A 256 13.78 7.02 -6.68
C ARG A 256 12.35 7.22 -6.14
N ALA A 257 12.11 6.91 -4.88
CA ALA A 257 10.79 6.97 -4.26
C ALA A 257 10.49 8.37 -3.70
N SER A 258 9.20 8.65 -3.50
CA SER A 258 8.67 9.81 -2.79
C SER A 258 7.95 9.44 -1.48
N LEU A 259 7.65 8.15 -1.30
CA LEU A 259 7.04 7.57 -0.11
C LEU A 259 7.64 6.17 0.10
N SER A 260 7.93 5.79 1.34
CA SER A 260 8.38 4.44 1.67
C SER A 260 7.43 3.76 2.65
N ILE A 261 6.94 2.57 2.32
CA ILE A 261 6.00 1.78 3.11
C ILE A 261 6.68 0.48 3.57
N HIS A 262 6.65 0.22 4.88
CA HIS A 262 7.31 -0.92 5.52
C HIS A 262 6.29 -1.77 6.29
N PRO A 263 5.75 -2.84 5.67
CA PRO A 263 4.93 -3.82 6.38
C PRO A 263 5.78 -4.65 7.37
N VAL A 264 5.34 -4.73 8.62
CA VAL A 264 6.01 -5.46 9.70
C VAL A 264 5.10 -6.58 10.22
N GLY A 265 5.51 -7.82 9.97
CA GLY A 265 4.77 -9.04 10.29
C GLY A 265 5.10 -9.66 11.64
N ALA A 266 4.52 -10.83 11.91
CA ALA A 266 4.72 -11.61 13.13
C ALA A 266 6.11 -12.23 13.23
N ASN A 267 6.80 -12.42 12.10
CA ASN A 267 8.09 -13.09 12.04
C ASN A 267 9.24 -12.08 11.86
N TYR A 268 10.41 -12.38 12.41
CA TYR A 268 11.59 -11.51 12.27
C TYR A 268 12.09 -11.41 10.83
N GLY A 269 11.99 -12.50 10.06
CA GLY A 269 12.39 -12.57 8.66
C GLY A 269 13.82 -13.10 8.46
N MET A 270 14.23 -13.16 7.19
CA MET A 270 15.54 -13.66 6.78
C MET A 270 16.63 -12.64 7.12
N VAL A 271 17.79 -13.11 7.63
CA VAL A 271 18.98 -12.31 7.90
C VAL A 271 20.00 -12.60 6.78
N PRO A 272 20.39 -11.60 5.97
CA PRO A 272 21.37 -11.80 4.91
C PRO A 272 22.73 -12.29 5.43
N GLU A 273 23.47 -13.04 4.62
CA GLU A 273 24.84 -13.39 4.96
C GLU A 273 25.67 -12.11 5.13
N THR A 274 26.44 -12.02 6.21
CA THR A 274 27.20 -10.83 6.70
C THR A 274 26.41 -9.79 7.49
N GLU A 275 25.12 -9.98 7.68
CA GLU A 275 24.27 -9.06 8.46
C GLU A 275 23.86 -9.64 9.82
N GLU A 276 23.58 -8.76 10.78
CA GLU A 276 23.06 -9.14 12.11
C GLU A 276 21.53 -8.99 12.21
N GLU A 277 20.95 -8.12 11.37
CA GLU A 277 19.53 -7.76 11.38
C GLU A 277 18.80 -8.37 10.17
N SER A 278 17.47 -8.53 10.28
CA SER A 278 16.67 -9.08 9.19
C SER A 278 16.52 -8.12 8.01
N ILE A 279 16.15 -8.63 6.84
CA ILE A 279 15.83 -7.80 5.67
C ILE A 279 14.73 -6.76 5.97
N VAL A 280 13.81 -7.05 6.90
CA VAL A 280 12.74 -6.11 7.28
C VAL A 280 13.34 -4.98 8.12
N ALA A 281 14.16 -5.31 9.12
CA ALA A 281 14.84 -4.35 9.96
C ALA A 281 15.84 -3.48 9.17
N ILE A 282 16.64 -4.07 8.30
CA ILE A 282 17.58 -3.35 7.43
C ILE A 282 16.84 -2.39 6.49
N GLN A 283 15.75 -2.82 5.85
CA GLN A 283 14.98 -1.92 4.99
C GLN A 283 14.39 -0.76 5.81
N HIS A 284 13.88 -1.02 7.00
CA HIS A 284 13.37 0.02 7.89
C HIS A 284 14.45 1.05 8.26
N GLU A 285 15.64 0.60 8.69
CA GLU A 285 16.79 1.45 9.00
C GLU A 285 17.17 2.34 7.80
N LEU A 286 17.32 1.75 6.62
CA LEU A 286 17.66 2.48 5.40
C LEU A 286 16.53 3.45 4.96
N GLY A 287 15.28 3.09 5.21
CA GLY A 287 14.13 3.95 5.02
C GLY A 287 14.18 5.18 5.93
N ALA A 288 14.59 5.01 7.18
CA ALA A 288 14.72 6.10 8.14
C ALA A 288 15.88 7.04 7.77
N GLU A 289 17.03 6.47 7.37
CA GLU A 289 18.16 7.26 6.84
C GLU A 289 17.74 8.10 5.62
N TRP A 290 17.00 7.49 4.69
CA TRP A 290 16.50 8.17 3.49
C TRP A 290 15.47 9.25 3.80
N ALA A 291 14.52 8.98 4.70
CA ALA A 291 13.51 9.95 5.12
C ALA A 291 14.15 11.17 5.78
N ALA A 292 15.10 10.95 6.70
CA ALA A 292 15.85 12.01 7.36
C ALA A 292 16.70 12.84 6.37
N ALA A 293 17.31 12.21 5.36
CA ALA A 293 18.13 12.90 4.38
C ALA A 293 17.35 13.68 3.31
N SER A 294 16.16 13.19 2.93
CA SER A 294 15.36 13.75 1.83
C SER A 294 14.16 14.58 2.27
N GLY A 295 13.76 14.51 3.55
CA GLY A 295 12.50 15.06 4.03
C GLY A 295 11.27 14.33 3.47
N SER A 296 11.44 13.10 3.01
CA SER A 296 10.36 12.24 2.51
C SER A 296 9.77 11.42 3.65
N ILE A 297 8.59 10.84 3.42
CA ILE A 297 7.86 10.15 4.48
C ILE A 297 8.17 8.65 4.44
N GLN A 298 8.48 8.10 5.62
CA GLN A 298 8.51 6.67 5.87
C GLN A 298 7.29 6.27 6.70
N LEU A 299 6.50 5.34 6.17
CA LEU A 299 5.35 4.74 6.80
C LEU A 299 5.68 3.31 7.21
N VAL A 300 5.57 2.99 8.49
CA VAL A 300 5.75 1.64 9.03
C VAL A 300 4.38 1.12 9.46
N TRP A 301 3.97 -0.04 8.96
CA TRP A 301 2.66 -0.60 9.26
C TRP A 301 2.76 -1.97 9.93
N ALA A 302 1.97 -2.15 10.99
CA ALA A 302 1.76 -3.42 11.66
C ALA A 302 0.25 -3.72 11.80
N PRO A 303 -0.19 -4.99 11.64
CA PRO A 303 -1.56 -5.38 11.94
C PRO A 303 -1.95 -5.09 13.40
N ARG A 304 -3.22 -4.71 13.64
CA ARG A 304 -3.75 -4.46 15.00
C ARG A 304 -3.52 -5.63 15.95
N ASP A 305 -3.69 -6.84 15.44
CA ASP A 305 -3.58 -8.12 16.12
C ASP A 305 -2.20 -8.77 16.01
N LEU A 306 -1.18 -7.99 15.61
CA LEU A 306 0.20 -8.49 15.51
C LEU A 306 0.68 -9.11 16.83
N VAL A 307 1.04 -10.39 16.80
CA VAL A 307 1.71 -11.09 17.89
C VAL A 307 3.10 -11.54 17.41
N PRO A 308 4.20 -11.00 17.96
CA PRO A 308 5.55 -11.41 17.58
C PRO A 308 5.79 -12.89 17.88
N ALA A 309 6.30 -13.63 16.88
CA ALA A 309 6.55 -15.07 16.95
C ALA A 309 7.76 -15.44 17.80
N ASP A 310 8.75 -14.54 17.90
CA ASP A 310 9.98 -14.74 18.66
C ASP A 310 10.44 -13.48 19.39
N GLU A 311 11.47 -13.63 20.24
CA GLU A 311 12.00 -12.53 21.07
C GLU A 311 12.69 -11.44 20.26
N ARG A 312 13.32 -11.79 19.12
CA ARG A 312 13.99 -10.79 18.26
C ARG A 312 12.96 -9.90 17.60
N GLN A 313 11.88 -10.49 17.09
CA GLN A 313 10.78 -9.74 16.51
C GLN A 313 10.03 -8.92 17.55
N ARG A 314 9.86 -9.44 18.77
CA ARG A 314 9.27 -8.65 19.86
C ARG A 314 10.10 -7.42 20.16
N ALA A 315 11.41 -7.59 20.34
CA ALA A 315 12.33 -6.49 20.57
C ALA A 315 12.35 -5.48 19.41
N PHE A 316 12.23 -5.95 18.15
CA PHE A 316 12.12 -5.06 16.99
C PHE A 316 10.83 -4.24 16.99
N VAL A 317 9.68 -4.88 17.22
CA VAL A 317 8.38 -4.18 17.29
C VAL A 317 8.34 -3.19 18.46
N GLU A 318 8.85 -3.57 19.63
CA GLU A 318 8.93 -2.67 20.79
C GLU A 318 9.82 -1.45 20.53
N ARG A 319 10.92 -1.61 19.77
CA ARG A 319 11.74 -0.47 19.33
C ARG A 319 10.97 0.45 18.40
N LEU A 320 10.26 -0.11 17.42
CA LEU A 320 9.44 0.67 16.49
C LEU A 320 8.34 1.48 17.22
N GLU A 321 7.76 0.91 18.27
CA GLU A 321 6.73 1.59 19.07
C GLU A 321 7.31 2.67 20.00
N ALA A 322 8.56 2.52 20.43
CA ALA A 322 9.24 3.48 21.31
C ALA A 322 9.87 4.65 20.54
N GLU A 323 10.28 4.44 19.29
CA GLU A 323 10.84 5.47 18.43
C GLU A 323 9.73 6.44 17.98
N THR A 324 9.79 7.68 18.49
CA THR A 324 8.81 8.73 18.17
C THR A 324 9.44 9.77 17.25
N GLY A 325 8.71 10.16 16.20
CA GLY A 325 9.05 11.31 15.34
C GLY A 325 10.04 11.08 14.19
N SER A 326 10.50 9.83 13.95
CA SER A 326 11.37 9.51 12.79
C SER A 326 10.63 8.90 11.61
N PHE A 327 9.46 8.31 11.83
CA PHE A 327 8.61 7.67 10.84
C PHE A 327 7.16 7.56 11.37
N ASP A 328 6.21 7.36 10.48
CA ASP A 328 4.81 7.17 10.82
C ASP A 328 4.53 5.70 11.13
N PHE A 329 4.39 5.35 12.41
CA PHE A 329 4.03 3.99 12.83
C PHE A 329 2.50 3.81 12.92
N LEU A 330 1.94 2.98 12.05
CA LEU A 330 0.52 2.66 12.03
C LEU A 330 0.25 1.23 12.47
N ARG A 331 -0.48 1.08 13.58
CA ARG A 331 -1.00 -0.21 14.05
C ARG A 331 -2.49 -0.34 13.74
N THR A 332 -2.80 -0.65 12.49
CA THR A 332 -4.15 -0.52 11.89
C THR A 332 -4.55 -1.75 11.08
N SER A 333 -5.79 -1.77 10.56
CA SER A 333 -6.17 -2.79 9.57
C SER A 333 -5.55 -2.48 8.20
N LEU A 334 -5.48 -3.48 7.32
CA LEU A 334 -4.96 -3.28 5.96
C LEU A 334 -5.77 -2.23 5.17
N GLU A 335 -7.08 -2.20 5.34
CA GLU A 335 -7.96 -1.24 4.64
C GLU A 335 -7.77 0.19 5.16
N GLU A 336 -7.52 0.35 6.46
CA GLU A 336 -7.16 1.64 7.05
C GLU A 336 -5.79 2.12 6.54
N LEU A 337 -4.80 1.21 6.47
CA LEU A 337 -3.49 1.54 5.88
C LEU A 337 -3.63 2.04 4.45
N LYS A 338 -4.37 1.30 3.60
CA LYS A 338 -4.58 1.70 2.21
C LYS A 338 -5.20 3.08 2.12
N THR A 339 -6.22 3.35 2.94
CA THR A 339 -6.85 4.67 3.02
C THR A 339 -5.82 5.75 3.35
N THR A 340 -5.01 5.55 4.40
CA THR A 340 -3.95 6.51 4.76
C THR A 340 -2.93 6.70 3.64
N VAL A 341 -2.46 5.62 3.02
CA VAL A 341 -1.51 5.69 1.89
C VAL A 341 -2.12 6.49 0.73
N HIS A 342 -3.40 6.32 0.43
CA HIS A 342 -4.07 7.10 -0.60
C HIS A 342 -4.15 8.57 -0.22
N ASP A 343 -4.54 8.89 1.00
CA ASP A 343 -4.62 10.27 1.47
C ASP A 343 -3.24 10.97 1.39
N MET A 344 -2.16 10.26 1.75
CA MET A 344 -0.78 10.76 1.63
C MET A 344 -0.38 11.04 0.17
N LEU A 345 -0.83 10.20 -0.77
CA LEU A 345 -0.49 10.30 -2.19
C LEU A 345 -1.35 11.31 -2.96
N ASP A 346 -2.62 11.45 -2.58
CA ASP A 346 -3.58 12.39 -3.17
C ASP A 346 -3.41 13.81 -2.59
N HIS A 347 -2.91 13.92 -1.35
CA HIS A 347 -2.66 15.18 -0.65
C HIS A 347 -1.22 15.30 -0.14
N PRO A 348 -0.20 15.35 -1.02
CA PRO A 348 1.22 15.38 -0.63
C PRO A 348 1.65 16.66 0.14
N GLN A 349 0.75 17.64 0.30
CA GLN A 349 0.96 18.84 1.12
C GLN A 349 0.39 18.72 2.54
N ALA A 350 -0.45 17.71 2.84
CA ALA A 350 -1.01 17.55 4.18
C ALA A 350 -0.03 16.89 5.18
N VAL A 351 1.07 16.31 4.69
CA VAL A 351 2.01 15.49 5.49
C VAL A 351 3.41 16.13 5.54
N LYS A 352 3.61 17.31 4.96
CA LYS A 352 4.90 18.02 4.96
C LYS A 352 5.11 19.01 6.11
N ASP A 353 4.13 19.19 6.98
CA ASP A 353 4.18 20.15 8.10
C ASP A 353 4.18 19.49 9.49
N GLU A 354 4.68 18.26 9.63
CA GLU A 354 4.89 17.65 10.96
C GLU A 354 6.34 17.20 11.17
N SER A 355 7.25 18.17 11.34
CA SER A 355 8.45 18.07 12.21
C SER A 355 9.33 19.32 12.07
N GLY A 356 8.87 20.42 12.64
CA GLY A 356 9.66 21.65 12.83
C GLY A 356 8.84 22.67 13.61
N PRO A 357 9.46 23.53 14.43
CA PRO A 357 8.72 24.48 15.25
C PRO A 357 7.93 25.43 14.33
N GLU A 358 6.60 25.34 14.34
CA GLU A 358 5.75 26.24 13.58
C GLU A 358 5.96 27.68 14.04
N ASP A 359 6.43 28.51 13.11
CA ASP A 359 6.34 29.98 13.18
C ASP A 359 4.91 30.45 12.81
N GLY A 360 3.92 29.54 12.88
CA GLY A 360 2.49 29.74 12.61
C GLY A 360 1.67 29.90 13.90
N PRO A 361 0.47 30.51 13.82
CA PRO A 361 -0.42 30.66 14.96
C PRO A 361 -0.97 29.28 15.40
N PRO A 362 -0.97 28.95 16.71
CA PRO A 362 -1.50 27.68 17.19
C PRO A 362 -2.98 27.49 16.84
N SER A 363 -3.38 26.24 16.61
CA SER A 363 -4.71 25.89 16.10
C SER A 363 -5.68 25.45 17.22
N VAL A 364 -6.93 25.90 17.15
CA VAL A 364 -8.00 25.55 18.08
C VAL A 364 -9.16 24.91 17.33
N TYR A 365 -9.44 23.65 17.63
CA TYR A 365 -10.63 22.97 17.12
C TYR A 365 -11.87 23.28 17.96
N LEU A 366 -12.80 24.03 17.38
CA LEU A 366 -14.04 24.47 18.01
C LEU A 366 -15.19 23.52 17.65
N VAL A 367 -15.37 22.48 18.48
CA VAL A 367 -16.38 21.44 18.26
C VAL A 367 -17.77 21.97 18.61
N CYS A 368 -18.69 22.00 17.64
CA CYS A 368 -20.08 22.39 17.87
C CYS A 368 -21.07 21.49 17.11
N ASP A 369 -22.32 21.45 17.58
CA ASP A 369 -23.41 20.80 16.84
C ASP A 369 -23.85 21.68 15.66
N ARG A 370 -24.45 21.06 14.62
CA ARG A 370 -24.94 21.79 13.44
C ARG A 370 -25.93 22.90 13.80
N ALA A 371 -26.73 22.72 14.85
CA ALA A 371 -27.68 23.74 15.32
C ALA A 371 -27.01 24.97 15.97
N ASP A 372 -25.71 24.86 16.30
CA ASP A 372 -24.95 25.86 17.04
C ASP A 372 -23.94 26.63 16.16
N PHE A 373 -23.77 26.30 14.87
CA PHE A 373 -22.81 26.97 13.97
C PHE A 373 -22.93 28.50 13.92
N GLU A 374 -24.14 29.02 13.95
CA GLU A 374 -24.35 30.48 13.97
C GLU A 374 -24.06 31.10 15.33
N SER A 375 -24.18 30.32 16.40
CA SER A 375 -23.98 30.78 17.78
C SER A 375 -22.50 30.82 18.18
N VAL A 376 -21.64 30.08 17.47
CA VAL A 376 -20.19 30.02 17.76
C VAL A 376 -19.37 31.13 17.10
N ARG A 377 -19.93 31.85 16.11
CA ARG A 377 -19.22 32.92 15.38
C ARG A 377 -18.50 33.92 16.30
N PRO A 378 -19.10 34.43 17.41
CA PRO A 378 -18.38 35.35 18.28
C PRO A 378 -17.17 34.75 19.00
N LEU A 379 -17.16 33.42 19.23
CA LEU A 379 -16.02 32.71 19.80
C LEU A 379 -14.94 32.47 18.74
N GLU A 380 -15.35 32.10 17.52
CA GLU A 380 -14.50 31.94 16.36
C GLU A 380 -13.75 33.25 16.04
N ASP A 381 -14.49 34.36 15.86
CA ASP A 381 -13.93 35.68 15.57
C ASP A 381 -12.91 36.10 16.66
N HIS A 382 -13.24 35.89 17.94
CA HIS A 382 -12.36 36.28 19.03
C HIS A 382 -11.08 35.45 19.10
N LEU A 383 -11.16 34.12 18.93
CA LEU A 383 -9.98 33.25 18.92
C LEU A 383 -9.08 33.61 17.72
N PHE A 384 -9.67 33.86 16.55
CA PHE A 384 -8.94 34.28 15.37
C PHE A 384 -8.25 35.65 15.55
N GLU A 385 -8.96 36.66 16.07
CA GLU A 385 -8.41 37.99 16.37
C GLU A 385 -7.29 37.96 17.43
N THR A 386 -7.28 36.95 18.30
CA THR A 386 -6.25 36.74 19.33
C THR A 386 -5.00 36.06 18.75
N GLY A 387 -5.03 35.63 17.48
CA GLY A 387 -3.91 35.04 16.78
C GLY A 387 -3.85 33.52 16.83
N TYR A 388 -5.02 32.86 16.87
CA TYR A 388 -5.16 31.40 16.73
C TYR A 388 -5.85 31.04 15.42
N GLU A 389 -5.48 29.92 14.82
CA GLU A 389 -6.24 29.37 13.69
C GLU A 389 -7.45 28.59 14.24
N VAL A 390 -8.67 28.84 13.76
CA VAL A 390 -9.89 28.20 14.29
C VAL A 390 -10.44 27.19 13.30
N LEU A 391 -10.51 25.93 13.72
CA LEU A 391 -11.08 24.84 12.93
C LEU A 391 -12.51 24.56 13.38
N LEU A 392 -13.45 24.41 12.43
CA LEU A 392 -14.85 24.08 12.68
C LEU A 392 -15.21 22.72 12.05
N PRO A 393 -16.18 21.98 12.61
CA PRO A 393 -16.67 20.75 11.98
C PRO A 393 -17.20 21.02 10.56
N ALA A 394 -16.99 20.07 9.65
CA ALA A 394 -17.54 20.12 8.31
C ALA A 394 -19.05 20.46 8.29
N ARG A 395 -19.42 21.48 7.52
CA ARG A 395 -20.82 21.97 7.39
C ARG A 395 -21.68 21.10 6.48
N GLU A 396 -21.02 20.49 5.49
CA GLU A 396 -21.59 19.67 4.42
C GLU A 396 -20.70 18.44 4.24
N GLY A 397 -21.27 17.37 3.69
CA GLY A 397 -20.63 16.06 3.59
C GLY A 397 -21.55 14.95 4.10
N ASP A 398 -21.25 13.72 3.72
CA ASP A 398 -21.94 12.55 4.27
C ASP A 398 -21.47 12.23 5.71
N GLU A 399 -22.15 11.31 6.39
CA GLU A 399 -21.81 10.99 7.79
C GLU A 399 -20.42 10.39 7.98
N ALA A 400 -19.83 9.80 6.94
CA ALA A 400 -18.48 9.23 6.99
C ALA A 400 -17.44 10.34 6.82
N GLU A 401 -17.63 11.22 5.85
CA GLU A 401 -16.78 12.40 5.60
C GLU A 401 -16.73 13.33 6.82
N VAL A 402 -17.89 13.64 7.42
CA VAL A 402 -17.97 14.48 8.62
C VAL A 402 -17.27 13.84 9.82
N ARG A 403 -17.29 12.50 9.91
CA ARG A 403 -16.61 11.77 10.99
C ARG A 403 -15.11 11.74 10.80
N GLU A 404 -14.65 11.61 9.57
CA GLU A 404 -13.22 11.63 9.25
C GLU A 404 -12.62 13.03 9.46
N ASP A 405 -13.30 14.08 8.99
CA ASP A 405 -12.91 15.47 9.26
C ASP A 405 -12.85 15.76 10.77
N HIS A 406 -13.85 15.31 11.54
CA HIS A 406 -13.84 15.43 12.98
C HIS A 406 -12.64 14.71 13.63
N ARG A 407 -12.32 13.50 13.15
CA ARG A 407 -11.17 12.74 13.63
C ARG A 407 -9.87 13.45 13.31
N GLN A 408 -9.69 13.93 12.08
CA GLN A 408 -8.49 14.64 11.66
C GLN A 408 -8.27 15.91 12.47
N ASN A 409 -9.32 16.73 12.67
CA ASN A 409 -9.23 17.94 13.48
C ASN A 409 -8.87 17.64 14.95
N LEU A 410 -9.29 16.49 15.50
CA LEU A 410 -8.87 16.03 16.82
C LEU A 410 -7.41 15.57 16.88
N LEU A 411 -6.83 15.14 15.76
CA LEU A 411 -5.43 14.72 15.66
C LEU A 411 -4.49 15.93 15.52
N THR A 412 -4.83 16.88 14.66
CA THR A 412 -3.94 17.97 14.24
C THR A 412 -4.02 19.23 15.10
N SER A 413 -5.14 19.50 15.78
CA SER A 413 -5.30 20.76 16.54
C SER A 413 -4.41 20.85 17.79
N ASP A 414 -3.90 22.03 18.14
CA ASP A 414 -3.16 22.23 19.40
C ASP A 414 -4.08 22.18 20.64
N ALA A 415 -5.31 22.66 20.48
CA ALA A 415 -6.30 22.70 21.55
C ALA A 415 -7.72 22.43 21.05
N VAL A 416 -8.58 21.93 21.95
CA VAL A 416 -9.98 21.62 21.64
C VAL A 416 -10.91 22.37 22.58
N LEU A 417 -11.87 23.08 22.00
CA LEU A 417 -12.95 23.76 22.71
C LEU A 417 -14.30 23.17 22.27
N VAL A 418 -14.98 22.44 23.16
CA VAL A 418 -16.29 21.86 22.88
C VAL A 418 -17.39 22.85 23.27
N TYR A 419 -18.11 23.39 22.29
CA TYR A 419 -19.25 24.27 22.50
C TYR A 419 -20.54 23.47 22.72
N TRP A 420 -21.11 23.60 23.92
CA TRP A 420 -22.36 22.96 24.30
C TRP A 420 -23.51 23.98 24.39
N GLY A 421 -24.14 24.26 23.25
CA GLY A 421 -25.32 25.11 23.10
C GLY A 421 -26.61 24.30 23.07
N ARG A 422 -27.28 24.24 21.92
CA ARG A 422 -28.60 23.63 21.76
C ARG A 422 -28.57 22.10 21.77
N ALA A 423 -27.40 21.49 21.61
CA ALA A 423 -27.22 20.04 21.64
C ALA A 423 -27.61 19.40 22.98
N GLY A 424 -28.09 18.15 22.93
CA GLY A 424 -28.42 17.37 24.13
C GLY A 424 -27.18 16.89 24.91
N GLU A 425 -27.36 16.50 26.18
CA GLU A 425 -26.26 15.98 27.01
C GLU A 425 -25.60 14.73 26.41
N ALA A 426 -26.36 13.89 25.73
CA ALA A 426 -25.84 12.69 25.06
C ALA A 426 -24.80 13.02 23.98
N TRP A 427 -25.02 14.11 23.24
CA TRP A 427 -24.09 14.61 22.23
C TRP A 427 -22.78 15.06 22.88
N LEU A 428 -22.85 15.88 23.95
CA LEU A 428 -21.65 16.30 24.68
C LEU A 428 -20.84 15.08 25.17
N ARG A 429 -21.50 14.10 25.79
CA ARG A 429 -20.83 12.88 26.26
C ARG A 429 -20.19 12.09 25.12
N ALA A 430 -20.76 12.11 23.93
CA ALA A 430 -20.14 11.49 22.76
C ALA A 430 -18.87 12.23 22.35
N GLN A 431 -18.92 13.56 22.23
CA GLN A 431 -17.74 14.39 21.90
C GLN A 431 -16.61 14.23 22.91
N LEU A 432 -16.91 14.17 24.21
CA LEU A 432 -15.90 13.95 25.25
C LEU A 432 -15.27 12.56 25.18
N ARG A 433 -16.03 11.52 24.77
CA ARG A 433 -15.46 10.18 24.55
C ARG A 433 -14.57 10.15 23.33
N GLU A 434 -14.93 10.82 22.24
CA GLU A 434 -14.08 10.92 21.05
C GLU A 434 -12.78 11.67 21.36
N LEU A 435 -12.86 12.76 22.11
CA LEU A 435 -11.69 13.50 22.59
C LEU A 435 -10.77 12.63 23.46
N GLN A 436 -11.32 11.76 24.31
CA GLN A 436 -10.55 10.80 25.11
C GLN A 436 -9.92 9.68 24.27
N LYS A 437 -10.52 9.34 23.13
CA LYS A 437 -10.00 8.34 22.20
C LYS A 437 -8.96 8.92 21.23
N ALA A 438 -8.85 10.24 21.12
CA ALA A 438 -7.90 10.90 20.21
C ALA A 438 -6.45 10.36 20.30
N PRO A 439 -5.89 10.04 21.49
CA PRO A 439 -4.59 9.37 21.57
C PRO A 439 -4.56 8.00 20.86
N GLY A 440 -5.65 7.24 20.95
CA GLY A 440 -5.81 5.95 20.26
C GLY A 440 -6.08 6.05 18.76
N TYR A 441 -6.31 7.26 18.23
CA TYR A 441 -6.45 7.53 16.80
C TYR A 441 -5.12 7.94 16.14
N GLY A 442 -4.01 8.00 16.89
CA GLY A 442 -2.69 8.34 16.37
C GLY A 442 -2.20 9.74 16.75
N ARG A 443 -2.85 10.42 17.71
CA ARG A 443 -2.40 11.74 18.16
C ARG A 443 -1.08 11.62 18.92
N THR A 444 -0.02 12.21 18.38
CA THR A 444 1.35 12.15 18.90
C THR A 444 1.63 13.18 20.00
N ASN A 445 1.02 14.37 19.92
CA ASN A 445 1.20 15.45 20.89
C ASN A 445 -0.02 15.62 21.81
N PRO A 446 0.14 15.74 23.14
CA PRO A 446 -0.98 16.02 24.03
C PRO A 446 -1.60 17.39 23.71
N LEU A 447 -2.92 17.53 23.90
CA LEU A 447 -3.59 18.82 23.74
C LEU A 447 -3.02 19.83 24.74
N ARG A 448 -2.60 20.99 24.23
CA ARG A 448 -2.13 22.13 25.02
C ARG A 448 -3.22 22.66 25.95
N ALA A 449 -4.46 22.65 25.47
CA ALA A 449 -5.63 22.97 26.27
C ALA A 449 -6.88 22.21 25.80
N SER A 450 -7.73 21.84 26.76
CA SER A 450 -9.06 21.29 26.47
C SER A 450 -10.13 21.89 27.39
N ALA A 451 -11.26 22.27 26.79
CA ALA A 451 -12.34 22.94 27.50
C ALA A 451 -13.72 22.61 26.92
N VAL A 452 -14.73 22.76 27.78
CA VAL A 452 -16.14 22.71 27.41
C VAL A 452 -16.75 24.09 27.69
N TYR A 453 -17.22 24.77 26.64
CA TYR A 453 -17.96 26.01 26.73
C TYR A 453 -19.45 25.71 26.87
N VAL A 454 -20.00 25.93 28.05
CA VAL A 454 -21.42 25.71 28.35
C VAL A 454 -22.19 26.98 27.99
N ALA A 455 -22.86 26.97 26.84
CA ALA A 455 -23.62 28.12 26.34
C ALA A 455 -25.11 28.03 26.68
N PRO A 456 -25.86 29.16 26.64
CA PRO A 456 -27.32 29.14 26.69
C PRO A 456 -27.95 28.37 25.50
N PRO A 457 -29.20 27.88 25.61
CA PRO A 457 -30.09 28.00 26.77
C PRO A 457 -29.64 27.11 27.94
N GLY A 458 -29.90 27.57 29.17
CA GLY A 458 -29.60 26.82 30.39
C GLY A 458 -30.45 25.55 30.51
N SER A 459 -29.92 24.55 31.22
CA SER A 459 -30.65 23.32 31.55
C SER A 459 -30.14 22.75 32.87
N ALA A 460 -30.95 21.92 33.54
CA ALA A 460 -30.54 21.29 34.79
C ALA A 460 -29.25 20.45 34.65
N ALA A 461 -29.00 19.89 33.46
CA ALA A 461 -27.76 19.17 33.15
C ALA A 461 -26.56 20.13 33.08
N LYS A 462 -26.72 21.28 32.42
CA LYS A 462 -25.69 22.33 32.30
C LYS A 462 -25.32 22.96 33.63
N ASP A 463 -26.29 23.18 34.50
CA ASP A 463 -26.05 23.76 35.84
C ASP A 463 -25.16 22.84 36.69
N ARG A 464 -25.34 21.53 36.54
CA ARG A 464 -24.64 20.50 37.33
C ARG A 464 -23.35 19.98 36.68
N PHE A 465 -23.08 20.32 35.42
CA PHE A 465 -21.89 19.84 34.72
C PHE A 465 -20.59 20.36 35.36
N ARG A 466 -19.70 19.42 35.70
CA ARG A 466 -18.36 19.64 36.25
C ARG A 466 -17.43 18.57 35.70
N SER A 467 -16.18 18.94 35.45
CA SER A 467 -15.15 18.01 34.99
C SER A 467 -13.83 18.27 35.70
N HIS A 468 -13.09 17.21 36.00
CA HIS A 468 -11.69 17.27 36.42
C HIS A 468 -10.71 17.16 35.26
N GLN A 469 -11.18 16.66 34.11
CA GLN A 469 -10.36 16.43 32.91
C GLN A 469 -10.42 17.60 31.94
N PHE A 470 -11.51 18.37 31.95
CA PHE A 470 -11.77 19.46 31.02
C PHE A 470 -12.05 20.74 31.80
N THR A 471 -11.55 21.85 31.28
CA THR A 471 -11.94 23.17 31.78
C THR A 471 -13.41 23.41 31.48
N VAL A 472 -14.18 23.87 32.45
CA VAL A 472 -15.58 24.23 32.21
C VAL A 472 -15.69 25.74 32.16
N VAL A 473 -15.97 26.29 30.99
CA VAL A 473 -16.25 27.71 30.77
C VAL A 473 -17.77 27.90 30.72
N ARG A 474 -18.32 28.81 31.53
CA ARG A 474 -19.76 29.09 31.53
C ARG A 474 -20.03 30.36 30.74
N GLY A 475 -20.70 30.21 29.60
CA GLY A 475 -21.08 31.31 28.74
C GLY A 475 -22.31 32.06 29.23
N ALA A 476 -22.33 33.37 28.99
CA ALA A 476 -23.51 34.22 29.16
C ALA A 476 -24.33 34.29 27.84
N GLU A 477 -25.49 34.97 27.85
CA GLU A 477 -26.31 35.17 26.64
C GLU A 477 -25.57 35.93 25.54
N ALA A 478 -24.72 36.88 25.92
CA ALA A 478 -23.75 37.50 25.04
C ALA A 478 -22.35 36.94 25.34
N PHE A 479 -21.58 36.65 24.30
CA PHE A 479 -20.19 36.25 24.46
C PHE A 479 -19.38 37.37 25.12
N GLN A 480 -18.53 37.00 26.08
CA GLN A 480 -17.60 37.90 26.75
C GLN A 480 -16.19 37.30 26.64
N PRO A 481 -15.21 38.01 26.04
CA PRO A 481 -13.83 37.54 25.89
C PRO A 481 -13.20 36.98 27.17
N VAL A 482 -13.50 37.61 28.32
CA VAL A 482 -13.02 37.19 29.65
C VAL A 482 -13.33 35.72 29.98
N ALA A 483 -14.38 35.15 29.39
CA ALA A 483 -14.76 33.76 29.62
C ALA A 483 -13.71 32.77 29.11
N LEU A 484 -12.96 33.11 28.05
CA LEU A 484 -11.96 32.25 27.44
C LEU A 484 -10.53 32.49 27.96
N GLU A 485 -10.29 33.52 28.78
CA GLU A 485 -8.95 33.84 29.31
C GLU A 485 -8.25 32.64 29.97
N SER A 486 -8.99 31.84 30.74
CA SER A 486 -8.42 30.66 31.42
C SER A 486 -8.01 29.51 30.48
N PHE A 487 -8.58 29.49 29.27
CA PHE A 487 -8.27 28.53 28.21
C PHE A 487 -7.09 29.05 27.38
N VAL A 488 -7.19 30.30 26.91
CA VAL A 488 -6.14 31.04 26.18
C VAL A 488 -4.83 31.05 26.98
N ARG A 489 -4.87 31.39 28.27
CA ARG A 489 -3.68 31.40 29.12
C ARG A 489 -3.00 30.03 29.20
N ARG A 490 -3.75 28.93 29.23
CA ARG A 490 -3.17 27.58 29.25
C ARG A 490 -2.55 27.19 27.91
N LEU A 491 -3.21 27.60 26.82
CA LEU A 491 -2.68 27.44 25.48
C LEU A 491 -1.34 28.19 25.33
N ASP A 492 -1.24 29.40 25.86
CA ASP A 492 -0.02 30.21 25.82
C ASP A 492 1.07 29.77 26.81
N GLU A 493 0.71 29.33 28.02
CA GLU A 493 1.66 28.80 29.01
C GLU A 493 2.40 27.57 28.47
N SER A 494 1.71 26.74 27.67
CA SER A 494 2.31 25.59 26.99
C SER A 494 3.21 25.97 25.81
N LYS A 495 3.08 27.19 25.27
CA LYS A 495 3.93 27.75 24.19
C LYS A 495 5.34 28.14 24.69
N MET A 496 5.52 28.34 25.99
CA MET A 496 6.80 28.76 26.61
C MET A 496 7.57 27.62 27.30
N ALA A 497 7.00 26.41 27.33
CA ALA A 497 7.57 25.24 28.03
C ALA A 497 8.11 24.15 27.08
N GLY A 498 7.84 24.26 25.78
CA GLY A 498 8.52 23.53 24.70
C GLY A 498 9.42 24.49 23.94
#